data_AF-A0A923HV17-F1
#
_entry.id   AF-A0A923HV17-F1
#
_cell.length_a   1.000
_cell.length_b   1.000
_cell.length_c   1.000
_cell.angle_alpha   90.00
_cell.angle_beta   90.00
_cell.angle_gamma   90.00
#
_symmetry.space_group_name_H-M   'P 1'
#
loop_
_entity.id
_entity.type
_entity.pdbx_description
1 polymer ?
#
loop_
_entity_poly.entity_id
_entity_poly.type
_entity_poly.pdbx_seq_one_letter_code
_entity_poly.pdbx_strand_id
1 'polypeptide(L)'
;MSNTVCVLPCNGLDKCAGDISRRVALKLTESEGVELICPVLLNQNKTRYDKVLEDGSLSVIDGCNTRCASKLAGSLEIAIKEKVNVSEVAKAQNIKLGVDIRDDEETDALVQVLLEKMSISEEKQADSQFIETETVEYESFSHGKFIFKVPKNNYFFNENDCWVSISGDIARVGVTDYVQQNLSDILYVDPPEIGQEIEQFDELGSIESSKTVFEIISPVSGTVVAVNDKLQDAPELVNESPYEKGWLVELRLSNFEEDKELLLDFEAYFEFLKRKVAETNV
;
A
#
# COMPACT_ATOMS: atom_id res chain seq x y z
N MET A 1 10.34 -6.42 -9.58
CA MET A 1 11.21 -7.29 -8.73
C MET A 1 10.28 -8.18 -7.92
N SER A 2 10.62 -9.45 -7.66
CA SER A 2 9.72 -10.32 -6.89
C SER A 2 9.62 -9.79 -5.45
N ASN A 3 8.42 -9.61 -4.92
CA ASN A 3 8.24 -9.15 -3.54
C ASN A 3 8.34 -10.32 -2.54
N THR A 4 9.30 -11.23 -2.75
CA THR A 4 9.39 -12.48 -1.98
C THR A 4 9.95 -12.19 -0.58
N VAL A 5 9.23 -12.59 0.46
CA VAL A 5 9.69 -12.49 1.86
C VAL A 5 10.19 -13.86 2.33
N CYS A 6 11.47 -13.94 2.66
CA CYS A 6 12.08 -15.12 3.25
C CYS A 6 11.99 -15.06 4.77
N VAL A 7 11.44 -16.09 5.43
CA VAL A 7 11.32 -16.13 6.89
C VAL A 7 12.25 -17.19 7.48
N LEU A 8 13.15 -16.77 8.37
CA LEU A 8 14.08 -17.65 9.08
C LEU A 8 13.72 -17.72 10.58
N PRO A 9 13.09 -18.82 11.05
CA PRO A 9 12.78 -19.00 12.46
C PRO A 9 13.98 -19.48 13.28
N CYS A 10 13.80 -19.43 14.59
CA CYS A 10 14.70 -19.93 15.61
C CYS A 10 15.05 -21.41 15.40
N ASN A 11 16.30 -21.78 15.66
CA ASN A 11 16.75 -23.16 15.63
C ASN A 11 16.39 -23.94 16.93
N GLY A 12 16.19 -23.24 18.05
CA GLY A 12 15.95 -23.85 19.37
C GLY A 12 14.50 -24.26 19.58
N LEU A 13 14.04 -25.32 18.90
CA LEU A 13 12.64 -25.77 18.87
C LEU A 13 12.20 -26.54 20.15
N ASP A 14 13.11 -26.79 21.08
CA ASP A 14 12.86 -27.54 22.32
C ASP A 14 12.23 -26.69 23.44
N LYS A 15 12.03 -25.39 23.20
CA LYS A 15 11.51 -24.43 24.18
C LYS A 15 10.32 -23.67 23.62
N CYS A 16 9.41 -23.25 24.49
CA CYS A 16 8.21 -22.47 24.12
C CYS A 16 8.51 -21.32 23.14
N ALA A 17 9.56 -20.54 23.42
CA ALA A 17 9.97 -19.42 22.57
C ALA A 17 10.34 -19.83 21.13
N GLY A 18 11.03 -20.97 20.95
CA GLY A 18 11.39 -21.45 19.62
C GLY A 18 10.24 -22.14 18.90
N ASP A 19 9.37 -22.82 19.65
CA ASP A 19 8.12 -23.35 19.10
C ASP A 19 7.23 -22.24 18.55
N ILE A 20 6.99 -21.18 19.33
CA ILE A 20 6.23 -20.00 18.88
C ILE A 20 6.89 -19.35 17.66
N SER A 21 8.22 -19.22 17.65
CA SER A 21 8.94 -18.69 16.49
C SER A 21 8.66 -19.49 15.21
N ARG A 22 8.61 -20.83 15.32
CA ARG A 22 8.27 -21.71 14.20
C ARG A 22 6.80 -21.58 13.79
N ARG A 23 5.88 -21.52 14.75
CA ARG A 23 4.44 -21.38 14.50
C ARG A 23 4.12 -20.09 13.75
N VAL A 24 4.76 -18.98 14.13
CA VAL A 24 4.66 -17.71 13.40
C VAL A 24 5.18 -17.86 11.98
N ALA A 25 6.38 -18.42 11.79
CA ALA A 25 6.94 -18.60 10.45
C ALA A 25 6.07 -19.47 9.53
N LEU A 26 5.45 -20.54 10.07
CA LEU A 26 4.52 -21.37 9.31
C LEU A 26 3.24 -20.63 8.93
N LYS A 27 2.69 -19.83 9.83
CA LYS A 27 1.49 -19.03 9.53
C LYS A 27 1.77 -17.93 8.49
N LEU A 28 2.95 -17.30 8.53
CA LEU A 28 3.34 -16.32 7.50
C LEU A 28 3.40 -16.95 6.10
N THR A 29 3.72 -18.25 5.99
CA THR A 29 3.77 -18.95 4.70
C THR A 29 2.38 -19.27 4.12
N GLU A 30 1.30 -18.96 4.84
CA GLU A 30 -0.06 -19.01 4.29
C GLU A 30 -0.34 -17.83 3.34
N SER A 31 0.45 -16.76 3.41
CA SER A 31 0.39 -15.60 2.49
C SER A 31 1.18 -15.86 1.20
N GLU A 32 0.72 -15.28 0.08
CA GLU A 32 1.45 -15.35 -1.18
C GLU A 32 2.79 -14.63 -1.10
N GLY A 33 3.81 -15.16 -1.78
CA GLY A 33 5.15 -14.54 -1.80
C GLY A 33 6.00 -14.75 -0.55
N VAL A 34 5.59 -15.58 0.41
CA VAL A 34 6.38 -15.87 1.62
C VAL A 34 7.03 -17.26 1.55
N GLU A 35 8.35 -17.31 1.74
CA GLU A 35 9.16 -18.53 1.65
C GLU A 35 9.83 -18.87 2.99
N LEU A 36 9.66 -20.10 3.46
CA LEU A 36 10.24 -20.57 4.72
C LEU A 36 11.68 -21.04 4.55
N ILE A 37 12.60 -20.43 5.29
CA ILE A 37 13.99 -20.88 5.36
C ILE A 37 14.22 -21.75 6.58
N CYS A 38 14.54 -23.02 6.36
CA CYS A 38 14.88 -23.92 7.47
C CYS A 38 16.30 -23.61 7.99
N PRO A 39 16.48 -23.26 9.29
CA PRO A 39 17.79 -22.90 9.83
C PRO A 39 18.82 -24.02 9.73
N VAL A 40 18.39 -25.28 9.89
CA VAL A 40 19.28 -26.45 9.77
C VAL A 40 19.78 -26.60 8.33
N LEU A 41 18.88 -26.51 7.36
CA LEU A 41 19.24 -26.66 5.95
C LEU A 41 20.05 -25.47 5.44
N LEU A 42 19.73 -24.25 5.89
CA LEU A 42 20.50 -23.05 5.56
C LEU A 42 21.96 -23.18 6.05
N ASN A 43 22.15 -23.67 7.28
CA ASN A 43 23.48 -23.88 7.85
C ASN A 43 24.26 -25.00 7.14
N GLN A 44 23.57 -26.05 6.66
CA GLN A 44 24.21 -27.17 5.99
C GLN A 44 24.51 -26.90 4.51
N ASN A 45 23.63 -26.15 3.83
CA ASN A 45 23.74 -25.87 2.41
C ASN A 45 23.05 -24.55 2.05
N LYS A 46 23.79 -23.43 2.17
CA LYS A 46 23.32 -22.10 1.80
C LYS A 46 22.79 -22.03 0.35
N THR A 47 23.46 -22.71 -0.59
CA THR A 47 23.13 -22.66 -2.02
C THR A 47 21.71 -23.11 -2.37
N ARG A 48 21.07 -23.87 -1.47
CA ARG A 48 19.65 -24.23 -1.58
C ARG A 48 18.73 -23.00 -1.59
N TYR A 49 19.15 -21.91 -0.95
CA TYR A 49 18.37 -20.70 -0.73
C TYR A 49 18.93 -19.49 -1.49
N ASP A 50 20.04 -19.60 -2.22
CA ASP A 50 20.67 -18.44 -2.87
C ASP A 50 19.69 -17.70 -3.78
N LYS A 51 18.95 -18.42 -4.64
CA LYS A 51 17.96 -17.80 -5.55
C LYS A 51 16.88 -17.01 -4.80
N VAL A 52 16.29 -17.61 -3.76
CA VAL A 52 15.18 -16.96 -3.02
C VAL A 52 15.67 -15.82 -2.14
N LEU A 53 16.92 -15.87 -1.67
CA LEU A 53 17.57 -14.82 -0.91
C LEU A 53 18.13 -13.67 -1.78
N GLU A 54 18.45 -13.94 -3.05
CA GLU A 54 18.82 -12.92 -4.04
C GLU A 54 17.59 -12.13 -4.49
N ASP A 55 16.48 -12.83 -4.73
CA ASP A 55 15.23 -12.24 -5.23
C ASP A 55 14.31 -11.69 -4.12
N GLY A 56 14.64 -11.92 -2.85
CA GLY A 56 13.75 -11.69 -1.72
C GLY A 56 14.41 -11.06 -0.50
N SER A 57 13.60 -10.61 0.46
CA SER A 57 14.07 -9.98 1.70
C SER A 57 13.99 -10.94 2.88
N LEU A 58 15.03 -10.99 3.72
CA LEU A 58 15.08 -11.91 4.87
C LEU A 58 14.51 -11.27 6.14
N SER A 59 13.47 -11.87 6.69
CA SER A 59 12.93 -11.61 8.02
C SER A 59 13.30 -12.73 9.00
N VAL A 60 13.76 -12.37 10.18
CA VAL A 60 14.28 -13.31 11.19
C VAL A 60 13.41 -13.32 12.44
N ILE A 61 13.07 -14.51 12.93
CA ILE A 61 12.31 -14.70 14.17
C ILE A 61 13.20 -15.40 15.18
N ASP A 62 13.81 -14.64 16.10
CA ASP A 62 14.58 -15.22 17.18
C ASP A 62 13.66 -15.65 18.34
N GLY A 63 13.85 -16.84 18.88
CA GLY A 63 13.08 -17.29 20.05
C GLY A 63 13.50 -16.54 21.33
N CYS A 64 14.80 -16.41 21.58
CA CYS A 64 15.33 -15.84 22.82
C CYS A 64 16.62 -15.05 22.60
N ASN A 65 17.22 -14.54 23.69
CA ASN A 65 18.40 -13.68 23.65
C ASN A 65 19.69 -14.35 23.12
N THR A 66 19.68 -15.67 22.90
CA THR A 66 20.78 -16.34 22.21
C THR A 66 20.86 -15.96 20.72
N ARG A 67 19.74 -15.50 20.14
CA ARG A 67 19.61 -14.98 18.78
C ARG A 67 20.21 -15.89 17.71
N CYS A 68 19.90 -17.19 17.80
CA CYS A 68 20.53 -18.21 16.96
C CYS A 68 20.22 -18.05 15.47
N ALA A 69 19.03 -17.56 15.10
CA ALA A 69 18.65 -17.34 13.72
C ALA A 69 19.38 -16.10 13.15
N SER A 70 19.37 -14.99 13.90
CA SER A 70 20.11 -13.79 13.50
C SER A 70 21.62 -14.04 13.38
N LYS A 71 22.20 -14.82 14.29
CA LYS A 71 23.63 -15.19 14.23
C LYS A 71 23.95 -16.08 13.03
N LEU A 72 23.05 -17.02 12.69
CA LEU A 72 23.22 -17.87 11.51
C LEU A 72 23.23 -17.02 10.23
N ALA A 73 22.23 -16.16 10.05
CA ALA A 73 22.17 -15.24 8.91
C ALA A 73 23.43 -14.36 8.82
N GLY A 74 23.88 -13.79 9.95
CA GLY A 74 25.11 -13.00 10.02
C GLY A 74 26.37 -13.77 9.67
N SER A 75 26.49 -15.04 10.10
CA SER A 75 27.64 -15.90 9.77
C SER A 75 27.72 -16.29 8.30
N LEU A 76 26.58 -16.23 7.59
CA LEU A 76 26.45 -16.52 6.16
C LEU A 76 26.42 -15.25 5.30
N GLU A 77 26.64 -14.09 5.93
CA GLU A 77 26.64 -12.76 5.29
C GLU A 77 25.33 -12.43 4.58
N ILE A 78 24.20 -12.90 5.12
CA ILE A 78 22.86 -12.61 4.58
C ILE A 78 22.31 -11.35 5.26
N ALA A 79 21.92 -10.36 4.46
CA ALA A 79 21.29 -9.14 4.96
C ALA A 79 19.91 -9.45 5.54
N ILE A 80 19.61 -8.89 6.72
CA ILE A 80 18.33 -9.06 7.41
C ILE A 80 17.54 -7.76 7.26
N LYS A 81 16.36 -7.80 6.61
CA LYS A 81 15.45 -6.65 6.47
C LYS A 81 14.70 -6.41 7.78
N GLU A 82 14.15 -7.47 8.37
CA GLU A 82 13.38 -7.39 9.60
C GLU A 82 13.83 -8.43 10.63
N LYS A 83 13.73 -8.12 11.93
CA LYS A 83 13.98 -9.07 12.99
C LYS A 83 13.03 -8.87 14.17
N VAL A 84 12.56 -9.99 14.71
CA VAL A 84 11.73 -10.01 15.92
C VAL A 84 12.28 -11.01 16.93
N ASN A 85 12.08 -10.73 18.21
CA ASN A 85 12.44 -11.64 19.29
C ASN A 85 11.20 -12.03 20.10
N VAL A 86 10.83 -13.31 20.08
CA VAL A 86 9.63 -13.84 20.75
C VAL A 86 9.66 -13.54 22.25
N SER A 87 10.81 -13.72 22.91
CA SER A 87 10.94 -13.47 24.35
C SER A 87 10.79 -12.00 24.71
N GLU A 88 11.26 -11.09 23.85
CA GLU A 88 11.10 -9.64 24.05
C GLU A 88 9.62 -9.23 23.89
N VAL A 89 8.93 -9.76 22.87
CA VAL A 89 7.49 -9.48 22.65
C VAL A 89 6.63 -10.08 23.76
N ALA A 90 6.91 -11.30 24.21
CA ALA A 90 6.22 -11.92 25.34
C ALA A 90 6.33 -11.05 26.61
N LYS A 91 7.52 -10.54 26.89
CA LYS A 91 7.76 -9.64 28.03
C LYS A 91 6.95 -8.35 27.92
N ALA A 92 6.86 -7.77 26.72
CA ALA A 92 6.05 -6.57 26.49
C ALA A 92 4.55 -6.81 26.71
N GLN A 93 4.07 -8.02 26.38
CA GLN A 93 2.67 -8.43 26.58
C GLN A 93 2.40 -9.01 27.99
N ASN A 94 3.39 -8.97 28.89
CA ASN A 94 3.31 -9.60 30.22
C ASN A 94 3.01 -11.12 30.20
N ILE A 95 3.36 -11.82 29.11
CA ILE A 95 3.18 -13.26 28.93
C ILE A 95 4.43 -14.01 29.41
N LYS A 96 4.23 -15.06 30.23
CA LYS A 96 5.33 -15.92 30.71
C LYS A 96 5.44 -17.18 29.87
N LEU A 97 6.49 -17.26 29.06
CA LEU A 97 6.70 -18.39 28.13
C LEU A 97 7.02 -19.73 28.80
N GLY A 98 7.69 -19.72 29.97
CA GLY A 98 8.19 -20.96 30.57
C GLY A 98 9.30 -21.62 29.75
N VAL A 99 9.63 -22.87 30.11
CA VAL A 99 10.64 -23.69 29.40
C VAL A 99 10.00 -24.74 28.49
N ASP A 100 8.86 -25.29 28.91
CA ASP A 100 8.13 -26.32 28.18
C ASP A 100 7.33 -25.72 27.03
N ILE A 101 7.15 -26.48 25.95
CA ILE A 101 6.26 -26.09 24.86
C ILE A 101 4.83 -26.04 25.39
N ARG A 102 4.12 -24.96 25.07
CA ARG A 102 2.72 -24.76 25.43
C ARG A 102 1.90 -24.46 24.18
N ASP A 103 0.67 -24.96 24.20
CA ASP A 103 -0.36 -24.68 23.20
C ASP A 103 -1.61 -24.23 23.96
N ASP A 104 -1.55 -22.98 24.43
CA ASP A 104 -2.58 -22.33 25.23
C ASP A 104 -2.93 -20.94 24.67
N GLU A 105 -4.05 -20.37 25.15
CA GLU A 105 -4.57 -19.07 24.69
C GLU A 105 -3.53 -17.95 24.80
N GLU A 106 -2.63 -17.98 25.78
CA GLU A 106 -1.57 -16.97 25.91
C GLU A 106 -0.55 -17.10 24.78
N THR A 107 -0.11 -18.32 24.47
CA THR A 107 0.82 -18.55 23.35
C THR A 107 0.18 -18.27 22.01
N ASP A 108 -1.11 -18.57 21.84
CA ASP A 108 -1.88 -18.23 20.64
C ASP A 108 -1.99 -16.72 20.44
N ALA A 109 -2.35 -15.99 21.50
CA ALA A 109 -2.41 -14.53 21.47
C ALA A 109 -1.04 -13.93 21.12
N LEU A 110 0.04 -14.47 21.66
CA LEU A 110 1.38 -14.02 21.33
C LEU A 110 1.77 -14.31 19.88
N VAL A 111 1.36 -15.46 19.32
CA VAL A 111 1.53 -15.76 17.88
C VAL A 111 0.81 -14.71 17.04
N GLN A 112 -0.42 -14.32 17.39
CA GLN A 112 -1.15 -13.27 16.66
C GLN A 112 -0.45 -11.91 16.73
N VAL A 113 0.00 -11.48 17.91
CA VAL A 113 0.76 -10.23 18.08
C VAL A 113 2.06 -10.25 17.24
N LEU A 114 2.73 -11.40 17.16
CA LEU A 114 3.94 -11.55 16.35
C LEU A 114 3.64 -11.52 14.85
N LEU A 115 2.53 -12.12 14.42
CA LEU A 115 2.07 -12.06 13.03
C LEU A 115 1.74 -10.63 12.64
N GLU A 116 0.97 -9.91 13.47
CA GLU A 116 0.71 -8.49 13.25
C GLU A 116 2.04 -7.71 13.16
N LYS A 117 2.95 -7.92 14.11
CA LYS A 117 4.24 -7.23 14.15
C LYS A 117 5.13 -7.50 12.93
N MET A 118 5.08 -8.70 12.36
CA MET A 118 5.87 -9.08 11.18
C MET A 118 5.16 -8.81 9.86
N SER A 119 3.82 -8.81 9.85
CA SER A 119 3.04 -8.34 8.70
C SER A 119 3.18 -6.83 8.54
N ILE A 120 3.49 -6.10 9.63
CA ILE A 120 3.95 -4.68 9.60
C ILE A 120 5.34 -4.51 8.91
N SER A 121 5.89 -5.57 8.30
CA SER A 121 7.13 -5.54 7.49
C SER A 121 6.98 -5.95 6.01
N GLU A 122 5.76 -6.18 5.52
CA GLU A 122 5.41 -5.50 4.27
C GLU A 122 5.72 -4.03 4.53
N GLU A 123 6.39 -3.36 3.60
CA GLU A 123 6.66 -1.94 3.77
C GLU A 123 5.43 -1.28 4.35
N LYS A 124 5.59 -0.50 5.42
CA LYS A 124 4.56 0.47 5.80
C LYS A 124 4.39 1.40 4.60
N GLN A 125 3.65 0.96 3.59
CA GLN A 125 2.69 1.81 2.92
C GLN A 125 1.86 2.38 4.05
N ALA A 126 1.95 3.69 4.23
CA ALA A 126 1.15 4.32 5.26
C ALA A 126 -0.30 3.99 4.93
N ASP A 127 -0.96 3.27 5.84
CA ASP A 127 -2.42 3.15 5.81
C ASP A 127 -2.99 4.52 5.44
N SER A 128 -3.93 4.52 4.49
CA SER A 128 -4.65 5.72 4.06
C SER A 128 -4.94 6.60 5.28
N GLN A 129 -4.33 7.79 5.30
CA GLN A 129 -4.52 8.77 6.38
C GLN A 129 -5.73 9.66 6.10
N PHE A 130 -6.32 9.50 4.92
CA PHE A 130 -7.52 10.19 4.51
C PHE A 130 -8.75 9.63 5.23
N ILE A 131 -9.45 10.52 5.93
CA ILE A 131 -10.69 10.18 6.61
C ILE A 131 -11.82 10.43 5.62
N GLU A 132 -12.56 9.38 5.27
CA GLU A 132 -13.78 9.52 4.45
C GLU A 132 -14.76 10.47 5.16
N THR A 133 -15.20 11.50 4.45
CA THR A 133 -16.15 12.47 4.98
C THR A 133 -17.45 12.45 4.19
N GLU A 134 -18.56 12.35 4.93
CA GLU A 134 -19.94 12.46 4.46
C GLU A 134 -20.33 11.60 3.24
N THR A 135 -21.60 11.63 2.85
CA THR A 135 -22.05 10.99 1.61
C THR A 135 -21.82 11.96 0.46
N VAL A 136 -21.17 11.51 -0.60
CA VAL A 136 -20.92 12.32 -1.79
C VAL A 136 -22.21 12.46 -2.59
N GLU A 137 -22.65 13.70 -2.81
CA GLU A 137 -23.77 14.00 -3.70
C GLU A 137 -23.26 14.30 -5.11
N TYR A 138 -23.88 13.69 -6.13
CA TYR A 138 -23.49 13.88 -7.52
C TYR A 138 -24.51 14.70 -8.29
N GLU A 139 -24.03 15.60 -9.14
CA GLU A 139 -24.79 16.10 -10.29
C GLU A 139 -24.43 15.28 -11.53
N SER A 140 -25.37 15.11 -12.45
CA SER A 140 -25.13 14.40 -13.70
C SER A 140 -25.47 15.25 -14.91
N PHE A 141 -24.65 15.13 -15.94
CA PHE A 141 -24.88 15.75 -17.25
C PHE A 141 -24.80 14.69 -18.34
N SER A 142 -25.74 14.70 -19.28
CA SER A 142 -25.78 13.75 -20.40
C SER A 142 -25.46 14.43 -21.72
N HIS A 143 -24.63 13.78 -22.52
CA HIS A 143 -24.36 14.17 -23.91
C HIS A 143 -24.28 12.92 -24.78
N GLY A 144 -25.18 12.81 -25.76
CA GLY A 144 -25.31 11.60 -26.56
C GLY A 144 -25.62 10.37 -25.70
N LYS A 145 -24.73 9.38 -25.72
CA LYS A 145 -24.84 8.14 -24.92
C LYS A 145 -24.14 8.22 -23.56
N PHE A 146 -23.38 9.27 -23.31
CA PHE A 146 -22.55 9.40 -22.12
C PHE A 146 -23.30 10.15 -21.02
N ILE A 147 -23.06 9.74 -19.78
CA ILE A 147 -23.57 10.37 -18.57
C ILE A 147 -22.36 10.66 -17.70
N PHE A 148 -22.05 11.93 -17.50
CA PHE A 148 -20.94 12.38 -16.69
C PHE A 148 -21.43 12.76 -15.30
N LYS A 149 -20.86 12.16 -14.27
CA LYS A 149 -21.14 12.46 -12.86
C LYS A 149 -20.05 13.36 -12.30
N VAL A 150 -20.44 14.37 -11.54
CA VAL A 150 -19.51 15.28 -10.85
C VAL A 150 -19.96 15.43 -9.40
N PRO A 151 -19.08 15.20 -8.40
CA PRO A 151 -19.44 15.38 -7.00
C PRO A 151 -19.58 16.86 -6.66
N LYS A 152 -20.58 17.20 -5.83
CA LYS A 152 -20.95 18.57 -5.47
C LYS A 152 -20.13 19.16 -4.32
N ASN A 153 -19.70 18.31 -3.40
CA ASN A 153 -19.11 18.69 -2.12
C ASN A 153 -17.80 17.94 -1.89
N ASN A 154 -16.85 18.57 -1.20
CA ASN A 154 -15.56 18.00 -0.79
C ASN A 154 -14.58 17.66 -1.93
N TYR A 155 -14.80 18.18 -3.14
CA TYR A 155 -13.86 18.04 -4.26
C TYR A 155 -13.55 19.39 -4.88
N PHE A 156 -12.30 19.53 -5.31
CA PHE A 156 -11.83 20.53 -6.25
C PHE A 156 -11.32 19.83 -7.51
N PHE A 157 -11.26 20.55 -8.62
CA PHE A 157 -10.88 20.03 -9.93
C PHE A 157 -9.87 20.95 -10.60
N ASN A 158 -9.13 20.44 -11.59
CA ASN A 158 -8.34 21.26 -12.49
C ASN A 158 -8.78 21.07 -13.96
N GLU A 159 -8.25 21.89 -14.87
CA GLU A 159 -8.60 21.83 -16.30
C GLU A 159 -8.11 20.55 -16.99
N ASN A 160 -7.17 19.83 -16.37
CA ASN A 160 -6.66 18.51 -16.78
C ASN A 160 -7.56 17.36 -16.33
N ASP A 161 -8.76 17.66 -15.81
CA ASP A 161 -9.75 16.68 -15.37
C ASP A 161 -9.25 15.74 -14.25
N CYS A 162 -8.31 16.22 -13.43
CA CYS A 162 -7.95 15.59 -12.17
C CYS A 162 -8.75 16.24 -11.04
N TRP A 163 -9.06 15.47 -10.00
CA TRP A 163 -9.76 15.94 -8.82
C TRP A 163 -8.88 15.80 -7.57
N VAL A 164 -9.15 16.64 -6.58
CA VAL A 164 -8.59 16.54 -5.23
C VAL A 164 -9.69 16.66 -4.18
N SER A 165 -9.67 15.75 -3.20
CA SER A 165 -10.49 15.83 -1.99
C SER A 165 -9.57 15.98 -0.78
N ILE A 166 -10.01 16.71 0.26
CA ILE A 166 -9.13 17.12 1.36
C ILE A 166 -9.72 16.70 2.70
N SER A 167 -8.89 16.03 3.51
CA SER A 167 -9.19 15.62 4.87
C SER A 167 -8.03 16.02 5.78
N GLY A 168 -8.16 17.15 6.49
CA GLY A 168 -7.08 17.67 7.33
C GLY A 168 -5.91 18.18 6.49
N ASP A 169 -4.72 17.61 6.70
CA ASP A 169 -3.49 17.90 5.93
C ASP A 169 -3.27 16.92 4.77
N ILE A 170 -4.18 15.97 4.57
CA ILE A 170 -4.10 14.96 3.51
C ILE A 170 -5.04 15.31 2.37
N ALA A 171 -4.50 15.30 1.17
CA ALA A 171 -5.21 15.40 -0.08
C ALA A 171 -5.24 14.04 -0.79
N ARG A 172 -6.42 13.60 -1.22
CA ARG A 172 -6.58 12.43 -2.07
C ARG A 172 -6.82 12.89 -3.49
N VAL A 173 -6.12 12.30 -4.44
CA VAL A 173 -6.14 12.71 -5.86
C VAL A 173 -6.60 11.55 -6.73
N GLY A 174 -7.35 11.86 -7.78
CA GLY A 174 -7.76 10.92 -8.83
C GLY A 174 -8.16 11.61 -10.13
N VAL A 175 -8.70 10.84 -11.07
CA VAL A 175 -9.20 11.35 -12.35
C VAL A 175 -10.73 11.38 -12.39
N THR A 176 -11.30 12.32 -13.15
CA THR A 176 -12.75 12.49 -13.19
C THR A 176 -13.44 11.40 -14.01
N ASP A 177 -14.77 11.31 -13.85
CA ASP A 177 -15.61 10.43 -14.66
C ASP A 177 -15.52 10.74 -16.18
N TYR A 178 -15.20 11.98 -16.54
CA TYR A 178 -14.91 12.34 -17.94
C TYR A 178 -13.65 11.63 -18.47
N VAL A 179 -12.57 11.59 -17.69
CA VAL A 179 -11.32 10.93 -18.11
C VAL A 179 -11.53 9.45 -18.29
N GLN A 180 -12.09 8.75 -17.30
CA GLN A 180 -12.24 7.30 -17.37
C GLN A 180 -13.13 6.88 -18.56
N GLN A 181 -14.21 7.62 -18.86
CA GLN A 181 -15.06 7.31 -20.03
C GLN A 181 -14.31 7.50 -21.35
N ASN A 182 -13.42 8.49 -21.43
CA ASN A 182 -12.60 8.72 -22.62
C ASN A 182 -11.53 7.65 -22.79
N LEU A 183 -10.91 7.20 -21.70
CA LEU A 183 -9.89 6.15 -21.70
C LEU A 183 -10.48 4.75 -21.95
N SER A 184 -11.78 4.54 -21.70
CA SER A 184 -12.42 3.21 -21.71
C SER A 184 -11.78 2.28 -20.68
N ASP A 185 -11.49 1.02 -21.01
CA ASP A 185 -11.00 0.03 -20.06
C ASP A 185 -9.58 0.38 -19.60
N ILE A 186 -9.44 0.67 -18.30
CA ILE A 186 -8.15 0.89 -17.66
C ILE A 186 -7.47 -0.46 -17.46
N LEU A 187 -6.22 -0.55 -17.91
CA LEU A 187 -5.42 -1.78 -17.90
C LEU A 187 -4.35 -1.77 -16.82
N TYR A 188 -3.78 -0.59 -16.56
CA TYR A 188 -2.69 -0.44 -15.60
C TYR A 188 -2.66 1.01 -15.07
N VAL A 189 -2.22 1.16 -13.83
CA VAL A 189 -1.98 2.45 -13.18
C VAL A 189 -0.54 2.45 -12.71
N ASP A 190 0.21 3.47 -13.11
CA ASP A 190 1.60 3.68 -12.71
C ASP A 190 1.65 4.82 -11.67
N PRO A 191 1.70 4.49 -10.36
CA PRO A 191 1.72 5.49 -9.30
C PRO A 191 3.12 6.10 -9.10
N PRO A 192 3.22 7.25 -8.40
CA PRO A 192 4.51 7.83 -8.02
C PRO A 192 5.14 7.06 -6.85
N GLU A 193 6.40 7.40 -6.52
CA GLU A 193 7.07 6.81 -5.35
C GLU A 193 6.60 7.48 -4.04
N ILE A 194 6.35 6.66 -3.01
CA ILE A 194 6.06 7.19 -1.66
C ILE A 194 7.28 7.98 -1.15
N GLY A 195 7.02 9.16 -0.60
CA GLY A 195 8.04 10.10 -0.14
C GLY A 195 8.51 11.09 -1.20
N GLN A 196 8.07 10.94 -2.46
CA GLN A 196 8.34 11.91 -3.51
C GLN A 196 7.67 13.25 -3.20
N GLU A 197 8.42 14.35 -3.38
CA GLU A 197 7.88 15.71 -3.38
C GLU A 197 7.35 16.04 -4.77
N ILE A 198 6.15 16.59 -4.84
CA ILE A 198 5.41 16.93 -6.07
C ILE A 198 4.97 18.39 -5.96
N GLU A 199 5.22 19.20 -6.98
CA GLU A 199 4.64 20.54 -7.11
C GLU A 199 3.31 20.50 -7.89
N GLN A 200 2.47 21.52 -7.72
CA GLN A 200 1.27 21.68 -8.53
C GLN A 200 1.65 21.73 -10.02
N PHE A 201 0.92 20.94 -10.83
CA PHE A 201 1.14 20.73 -12.26
C PHE A 201 2.34 19.87 -12.66
N ASP A 202 3.04 19.26 -11.71
CA ASP A 202 4.00 18.19 -12.01
C ASP A 202 3.29 16.88 -12.39
N GLU A 203 4.03 15.99 -13.05
CA GLU A 203 3.62 14.62 -13.32
C GLU A 203 3.53 13.83 -12.01
N LEU A 204 2.35 13.27 -11.75
CA LEU A 204 2.05 12.50 -10.54
C LEU A 204 2.05 10.99 -10.81
N GLY A 205 2.05 10.57 -12.07
CA GLY A 205 1.95 9.17 -12.49
C GLY A 205 1.20 9.05 -13.81
N SER A 206 0.82 7.83 -14.19
CA SER A 206 0.04 7.62 -15.41
C SER A 206 -1.01 6.52 -15.30
N ILE A 207 -1.99 6.57 -16.22
CA ILE A 207 -3.00 5.53 -16.41
C ILE A 207 -2.88 5.00 -17.83
N GLU A 208 -2.69 3.69 -17.97
CA GLU A 208 -2.71 3.01 -19.26
C GLU A 208 -4.09 2.40 -19.51
N SER A 209 -4.61 2.65 -20.71
CA SER A 209 -5.85 2.08 -21.19
C SER A 209 -5.65 1.38 -22.53
N SER A 210 -6.67 0.67 -23.00
CA SER A 210 -6.65 0.07 -24.34
C SER A 210 -6.50 1.09 -25.49
N LYS A 211 -6.71 2.38 -25.22
CA LYS A 211 -6.62 3.46 -26.24
C LYS A 211 -5.31 4.23 -26.18
N THR A 212 -4.89 4.62 -24.98
CA THR A 212 -3.76 5.53 -24.76
C THR A 212 -3.26 5.45 -23.33
N VAL A 213 -2.06 5.98 -23.12
CA VAL A 213 -1.55 6.38 -21.81
C VAL A 213 -2.05 7.80 -21.52
N PHE A 214 -2.46 8.05 -20.28
CA PHE A 214 -2.88 9.34 -19.76
C PHE A 214 -1.97 9.73 -18.60
N GLU A 215 -1.23 10.82 -18.76
CA GLU A 215 -0.39 11.39 -17.71
C GLU A 215 -1.27 12.13 -16.70
N ILE A 216 -1.09 11.83 -15.42
CA ILE A 216 -1.82 12.46 -14.32
C ILE A 216 -1.02 13.68 -13.89
N ILE A 217 -1.66 14.84 -13.98
CA ILE A 217 -1.05 16.12 -13.61
C ILE A 217 -1.55 16.51 -12.21
N SER A 218 -0.62 16.69 -11.27
CA SER A 218 -0.97 16.92 -9.88
C SER A 218 -1.77 18.22 -9.71
N PRO A 219 -2.96 18.17 -9.07
CA PRO A 219 -3.75 19.37 -8.80
C PRO A 219 -3.21 20.20 -7.63
N VAL A 220 -2.35 19.63 -6.77
CA VAL A 220 -1.84 20.27 -5.56
C VAL A 220 -0.39 19.87 -5.28
N SER A 221 0.31 20.72 -4.54
CA SER A 221 1.68 20.49 -4.09
C SER A 221 1.70 19.68 -2.79
N GLY A 222 2.65 18.75 -2.65
CA GLY A 222 2.78 17.95 -1.44
C GLY A 222 3.80 16.83 -1.50
N THR A 223 3.83 16.01 -0.46
CA THR A 223 4.64 14.78 -0.41
C THR A 223 3.73 13.56 -0.54
N VAL A 224 4.08 12.62 -1.41
CA VAL A 224 3.37 11.33 -1.54
C VAL A 224 3.46 10.56 -0.23
N VAL A 225 2.31 10.28 0.38
CA VAL A 225 2.23 9.53 1.65
C VAL A 225 1.57 8.17 1.50
N ALA A 226 0.71 7.97 0.50
CA ALA A 226 0.14 6.67 0.16
C ALA A 226 -0.24 6.61 -1.33
N VAL A 227 -0.30 5.39 -1.87
CA VAL A 227 -0.80 5.08 -3.22
C VAL A 227 -1.89 4.01 -3.10
N ASN A 228 -2.80 3.92 -4.07
CA ASN A 228 -3.88 2.93 -4.00
C ASN A 228 -3.46 1.57 -4.56
N ASP A 229 -2.90 0.73 -3.70
CA ASP A 229 -2.37 -0.59 -4.09
C ASP A 229 -3.40 -1.54 -4.70
N LYS A 230 -4.69 -1.31 -4.39
CA LYS A 230 -5.77 -2.10 -4.98
C LYS A 230 -5.84 -1.98 -6.49
N LEU A 231 -5.31 -0.89 -7.06
CA LEU A 231 -5.30 -0.67 -8.51
C LEU A 231 -4.30 -1.56 -9.25
N GLN A 232 -3.35 -2.20 -8.55
CA GLN A 232 -2.48 -3.18 -9.16
C GLN A 232 -3.25 -4.45 -9.58
N ASP A 233 -4.20 -4.88 -8.74
CA ASP A 233 -5.00 -6.08 -8.98
C ASP A 233 -6.37 -5.77 -9.58
N ALA A 234 -6.90 -4.56 -9.34
CA ALA A 234 -8.22 -4.11 -9.78
C ALA A 234 -8.18 -2.68 -10.38
N PRO A 235 -7.46 -2.47 -11.51
CA PRO A 235 -7.37 -1.17 -12.18
C PRO A 235 -8.74 -0.62 -12.64
N GLU A 236 -9.71 -1.51 -12.87
CA GLU A 236 -11.09 -1.16 -13.26
C GLU A 236 -11.83 -0.33 -12.19
N LEU A 237 -11.33 -0.26 -10.95
CA LEU A 237 -11.89 0.61 -9.92
C LEU A 237 -11.88 2.08 -10.32
N VAL A 238 -10.94 2.51 -11.18
CA VAL A 238 -10.92 3.86 -11.78
C VAL A 238 -12.13 4.07 -12.68
N ASN A 239 -12.57 3.04 -13.41
CA ASN A 239 -13.79 3.09 -14.23
C ASN A 239 -15.06 3.03 -13.37
N GLU A 240 -15.12 2.13 -12.40
CA GLU A 240 -16.32 1.85 -11.62
C GLU A 240 -16.63 2.92 -10.57
N SER A 241 -15.59 3.49 -9.96
CA SER A 241 -15.70 4.35 -8.78
C SER A 241 -14.62 5.46 -8.78
N PRO A 242 -14.58 6.32 -9.83
CA PRO A 242 -13.49 7.28 -10.05
C PRO A 242 -13.25 8.26 -8.92
N TYR A 243 -14.28 8.57 -8.11
CA TYR A 243 -14.22 9.56 -7.03
C TYR A 243 -14.09 8.95 -5.63
N GLU A 244 -14.30 7.65 -5.50
CA GLU A 244 -14.27 6.95 -4.21
C GLU A 244 -13.16 5.89 -4.25
N LYS A 245 -13.46 4.65 -4.69
CA LYS A 245 -12.48 3.54 -4.62
C LYS A 245 -11.35 3.63 -5.64
N GLY A 246 -11.54 4.41 -6.71
CA GLY A 246 -10.59 4.63 -7.81
C GLY A 246 -9.62 5.80 -7.58
N TRP A 247 -9.46 6.28 -6.35
CA TRP A 247 -8.42 7.25 -6.02
C TRP A 247 -7.03 6.68 -6.33
N LEU A 248 -6.06 7.55 -6.64
CA LEU A 248 -4.76 7.14 -7.15
C LEU A 248 -3.67 7.29 -6.09
N VAL A 249 -3.62 8.46 -5.45
CA VAL A 249 -2.56 8.83 -4.51
C VAL A 249 -3.09 9.73 -3.40
N GLU A 250 -2.45 9.66 -2.23
CA GLU A 250 -2.59 10.61 -1.13
C GLU A 250 -1.32 11.43 -0.97
N LEU A 251 -1.50 12.74 -0.87
CA LEU A 251 -0.45 13.74 -0.68
C LEU A 251 -0.63 14.40 0.69
N ARG A 252 0.46 14.56 1.43
CA ARG A 252 0.51 15.54 2.53
C ARG A 252 0.73 16.92 1.92
N LEU A 253 -0.25 17.80 2.08
CA LEU A 253 -0.26 19.13 1.48
C LEU A 253 0.89 20.00 2.00
N SER A 254 1.58 20.68 1.08
CA SER A 254 2.65 21.64 1.42
C SER A 254 2.21 23.10 1.28
N ASN A 255 1.35 23.43 0.30
CA ASN A 255 0.96 24.81 0.01
C ASN A 255 -0.47 24.97 -0.54
N PHE A 256 -1.45 24.32 0.09
CA PHE A 256 -2.81 24.24 -0.45
C PHE A 256 -3.50 25.59 -0.68
N GLU A 257 -3.28 26.59 0.17
CA GLU A 257 -3.96 27.89 0.02
C GLU A 257 -3.56 28.61 -1.28
N GLU A 258 -2.31 28.44 -1.74
CA GLU A 258 -1.86 28.97 -3.03
C GLU A 258 -2.37 28.11 -4.18
N ASP A 259 -2.20 26.79 -4.08
CA ASP A 259 -2.63 25.84 -5.11
C ASP A 259 -4.13 25.98 -5.43
N LYS A 260 -4.95 26.22 -4.39
CA LYS A 260 -6.41 26.36 -4.47
C LYS A 260 -6.86 27.49 -5.39
N GLU A 261 -6.07 28.55 -5.58
CA GLU A 261 -6.43 29.67 -6.46
C GLU A 261 -6.56 29.24 -7.93
N LEU A 262 -5.91 28.14 -8.32
CA LEU A 262 -5.93 27.59 -9.67
C LEU A 262 -6.85 26.37 -9.81
N LEU A 263 -7.59 26.04 -8.76
CA LEU A 263 -8.57 24.96 -8.78
C LEU A 263 -9.99 25.48 -9.03
N LEU A 264 -10.80 24.61 -9.62
CA LEU A 264 -12.22 24.82 -9.88
C LEU A 264 -13.04 24.13 -8.79
N ASP A 265 -14.05 24.82 -8.28
CA ASP A 265 -15.11 24.20 -7.49
C ASP A 265 -16.09 23.43 -8.39
N PHE A 266 -17.11 22.83 -7.76
CA PHE A 266 -18.14 22.08 -8.46
C PHE A 266 -18.81 22.90 -9.57
N GLU A 267 -19.31 24.10 -9.25
CA GLU A 267 -20.04 24.94 -10.21
C GLU A 267 -19.17 25.30 -11.42
N ALA A 268 -17.93 25.73 -11.17
CA ALA A 268 -17.00 26.11 -12.22
C ALA A 268 -16.60 24.92 -13.09
N TYR A 269 -16.25 23.78 -12.48
CA TYR A 269 -15.87 22.58 -13.22
C TYR A 269 -17.04 21.99 -14.01
N PHE A 270 -18.26 22.00 -13.45
CA PHE A 270 -19.43 21.46 -14.13
C PHE A 270 -19.78 22.24 -15.40
N GLU A 271 -19.70 23.57 -15.39
CA GLU A 271 -19.88 24.39 -16.58
C GLU A 271 -18.71 24.25 -17.57
N PHE A 272 -17.48 24.16 -17.07
CA PHE A 272 -16.29 23.86 -17.88
C PHE A 272 -16.45 22.53 -18.64
N LEU A 273 -16.86 21.46 -17.94
CA LEU A 273 -17.08 20.14 -18.49
C LEU A 273 -18.16 20.15 -19.58
N LYS A 274 -19.31 20.79 -19.34
CA LYS A 274 -20.38 20.90 -20.35
C LYS A 274 -19.90 21.58 -21.63
N ARG A 275 -19.16 22.67 -21.50
CA ARG A 275 -18.58 23.38 -22.65
C ARG A 275 -17.60 22.48 -23.39
N LYS A 276 -16.67 21.86 -22.66
CA LYS A 276 -15.65 20.94 -23.20
C LYS A 276 -16.28 19.78 -23.97
N VAL A 277 -17.28 19.11 -23.39
CA VAL A 277 -18.00 18.01 -24.04
C VAL A 277 -18.73 18.47 -25.30
N ALA A 278 -19.40 19.64 -25.25
CA ALA A 278 -20.10 20.18 -26.41
C ALA A 278 -19.15 20.55 -27.57
N GLU A 279 -17.92 20.95 -27.29
CA GLU A 279 -16.91 21.30 -28.29
C GLU A 279 -16.22 20.06 -28.89
N THR A 280 -16.14 18.96 -28.15
CA THR A 280 -15.31 17.79 -28.51
C THR A 280 -16.01 16.80 -29.46
N ASN A 281 -17.28 16.98 -29.81
CA ASN A 281 -18.05 16.08 -30.71
C ASN A 281 -17.93 14.58 -30.32
N VAL A 282 -17.97 14.27 -29.02
CA VAL A 282 -17.92 12.89 -28.50
C VAL A 282 -19.28 12.20 -28.58
#